data_AF-A0A9Q0MQ50-F1
#
_entry.id   AF-A0A9Q0MQ50-F1
#
_cell.length_a   1.000
_cell.length_b   1.000
_cell.length_c   1.000
_cell.angle_alpha   90.00
_cell.angle_beta   90.00
_cell.angle_gamma   90.00
#
_symmetry.space_group_name_H-M   'P 1'
#
loop_
_entity.id
_entity.type
_entity.pdbx_description
1 polymer ?
#
loop_
_entity_poly.entity_id
_entity_poly.type
_entity_poly.pdbx_seq_one_letter_code
_entity_poly.pdbx_strand_id
1 'polypeptide(L)'
;MFKFHNTSSSIHCKYAFQRTSLEALDAYCRSKMYAVIGRRHGKVLSADLTQGSGTFTVMAVIPVIESLNFAQDIRKQTSGLACPQLMFSHWEVVDIDPYWVPSTEEEYLHFGDKADSQNRAKLYMDSVRKRKGLMVEEKLVEHAEKQRTLSKNK
;
A
#
# COMPACT_ATOMS: atom_id res chain seq x y z
N MET A 1 11.23 0.04 8.15
CA MET A 1 10.04 -0.84 8.09
C MET A 1 9.20 -0.62 9.35
N PHE A 2 8.28 0.35 9.33
CA PHE A 2 7.50 0.85 10.49
C PHE A 2 8.31 1.42 11.68
N LYS A 3 7.97 2.64 12.10
CA LYS A 3 8.34 3.16 13.43
C LYS A 3 7.06 3.55 14.14
N PHE A 4 6.76 2.90 15.26
CA PHE A 4 5.77 3.40 16.20
C PHE A 4 6.41 4.59 16.92
N HIS A 5 5.78 5.77 16.86
CA HIS A 5 6.05 6.82 17.84
C HIS A 5 4.90 6.79 18.83
N ASN A 6 5.23 6.42 20.06
CA ASN A 6 4.28 6.41 21.15
C ASN A 6 4.14 7.85 21.65
N THR A 7 3.22 8.59 21.06
CA THR A 7 2.73 9.85 21.65
C THR A 7 1.41 9.54 22.33
N SER A 8 1.34 9.90 23.62
CA SER A 8 0.33 9.64 24.68
C SER A 8 -1.17 9.48 24.33
N SER A 9 -1.63 9.66 23.09
CA SER A 9 -3.06 9.66 22.76
C SER A 9 -3.42 9.30 21.31
N SER A 10 -2.48 8.93 20.43
CA SER A 10 -2.81 8.47 19.07
C SER A 10 -1.67 7.66 18.45
N ILE A 11 -1.98 6.43 18.02
CA ILE A 11 -1.04 5.57 17.26
C ILE A 11 -1.01 6.09 15.82
N HIS A 12 -0.17 7.08 15.54
CA HIS A 12 0.11 7.48 14.17
C HIS A 12 1.03 6.44 13.51
N CYS A 13 0.50 5.65 12.58
CA CYS A 13 1.31 4.72 11.79
C CYS A 13 2.18 5.51 10.80
N LYS A 14 3.49 5.61 11.10
CA LYS A 14 4.49 6.16 10.17
C LYS A 14 5.00 5.05 9.25
N TYR A 15 4.81 5.26 7.96
CA TYR A 15 5.23 4.35 6.90
C TYR A 15 6.57 4.81 6.32
N ALA A 16 7.44 3.85 6.01
CA ALA A 16 8.67 4.17 5.28
C ALA A 16 8.35 4.30 3.80
N PHE A 17 8.93 5.31 3.15
CA PHE A 17 8.86 5.49 1.71
C PHE A 17 10.26 5.38 1.10
N GLN A 18 10.33 4.67 -0.03
CA GLN A 18 11.51 4.64 -0.88
C GLN A 18 11.31 5.65 -2.01
N ARG A 19 12.35 6.44 -2.28
CA ARG A 19 12.46 7.17 -3.55
C ARG A 19 12.98 6.19 -4.59
N THR A 20 12.32 6.14 -5.72
CA THR A 20 12.76 5.39 -6.89
C THR A 20 13.12 6.37 -7.99
N SER A 21 14.31 6.21 -8.56
CA SER A 21 14.65 6.79 -9.86
C SER A 21 14.44 5.69 -10.90
N LEU A 22 13.64 5.92 -11.92
CA LEU A 22 13.47 4.98 -13.01
C LEU A 22 13.97 5.61 -14.31
N GLU A 23 14.96 4.96 -14.92
CA GLU A 23 15.46 5.35 -16.23
C GLU A 23 14.91 4.39 -17.28
N ALA A 24 14.35 4.94 -18.36
CA ALA A 24 13.82 4.19 -19.48
C ALA A 24 14.34 4.73 -20.81
N LEU A 25 14.55 3.84 -21.77
CA LEU A 25 15.14 4.16 -23.07
C LEU A 25 14.11 4.60 -24.13
N ASP A 26 12.82 4.34 -23.90
CA ASP A 26 11.77 4.55 -24.90
C ASP A 26 10.49 5.12 -24.28
N ALA A 27 9.83 6.01 -25.01
CA ALA A 27 8.56 6.62 -24.64
C ALA A 27 7.44 5.58 -24.46
N TYR A 28 7.49 4.46 -25.17
CA TYR A 28 6.53 3.36 -25.01
C TYR A 28 6.51 2.78 -23.58
N CYS A 29 7.66 2.78 -22.90
CA CYS A 29 7.77 2.23 -21.53
C CYS A 29 7.12 3.13 -20.48
N ARG A 30 6.90 4.41 -20.79
CA ARG A 30 6.40 5.44 -19.88
C ARG A 30 5.03 5.08 -19.28
N SER A 31 4.07 4.69 -20.12
CA SER A 31 2.72 4.35 -19.68
C SER A 31 2.72 3.14 -18.73
N LYS A 32 3.55 2.14 -19.04
CA LYS A 32 3.70 0.93 -18.22
C LYS A 32 4.35 1.21 -16.87
N MET A 33 5.35 2.09 -16.83
CA MET A 33 5.98 2.53 -15.58
C MET A 33 4.97 3.24 -14.68
N TYR A 34 4.20 4.18 -15.21
CA TYR A 34 3.14 4.85 -14.45
C TYR A 34 2.08 3.88 -13.95
N ALA A 35 1.67 2.91 -14.77
CA ALA A 35 0.72 1.88 -14.36
C ALA A 35 1.26 1.04 -13.18
N VAL A 36 2.55 0.69 -13.18
CA VAL A 36 3.16 -0.08 -12.06
C VAL A 36 3.29 0.78 -10.81
N ILE A 37 3.71 2.04 -10.95
CA ILE A 37 3.82 2.99 -9.83
C ILE A 37 2.43 3.23 -9.20
N GLY A 38 1.41 3.49 -10.02
CA GLY A 38 0.04 3.75 -9.56
C GLY A 38 -0.58 2.55 -8.84
N ARG A 39 -0.39 1.33 -9.38
CA ARG A 39 -0.86 0.09 -8.73
C ARG A 39 -0.25 -0.13 -7.35
N ARG A 40 0.96 0.39 -7.10
CA ARG A 40 1.68 0.29 -5.82
C ARG A 40 1.57 1.56 -4.97
N HIS A 41 0.57 2.40 -5.27
CA HIS A 41 0.30 3.65 -4.55
C HIS A 41 1.49 4.62 -4.49
N GLY A 42 2.34 4.58 -5.51
CA GLY A 42 3.45 5.51 -5.64
C GLY A 42 2.98 6.90 -6.09
N LYS A 43 3.65 7.94 -5.61
CA LYS A 43 3.46 9.33 -6.04
C LYS A 43 4.62 9.71 -6.95
N VAL A 44 4.33 10.18 -8.17
CA VAL A 44 5.34 10.71 -9.08
C VAL A 44 5.71 12.12 -8.63
N LEU A 45 7.01 12.39 -8.49
CA LEU A 45 7.54 13.69 -8.09
C LEU A 45 7.96 14.52 -9.30
N SER A 46 8.72 13.92 -10.22
CA SER A 46 9.12 14.54 -11.48
C SER A 46 9.23 13.50 -12.59
N ALA A 47 9.18 13.97 -13.81
CA ALA A 47 9.21 13.16 -15.01
C ALA A 47 9.85 13.97 -16.14
N ASP A 48 11.12 13.69 -16.40
CA ASP A 48 11.97 14.54 -17.24
C ASP A 48 12.52 13.72 -18.41
N LEU A 49 12.57 14.35 -19.59
CA LEU A 49 13.25 13.81 -20.76
C LEU A 49 14.70 14.27 -20.75
N THR A 50 15.63 13.33 -20.76
CA THR A 50 17.05 13.65 -20.86
C THR A 50 17.34 14.15 -22.28
N GLN A 51 17.72 15.42 -22.39
CA GLN A 51 18.05 16.03 -23.68
C GLN A 51 19.29 15.34 -24.28
N GLY A 52 19.20 15.00 -25.57
CA GLY A 52 20.31 14.41 -26.33
C GLY A 52 20.35 12.87 -26.37
N SER A 53 19.90 12.17 -25.33
CA SER A 53 19.91 10.69 -25.29
C SER A 53 18.58 10.03 -25.66
N GLY A 54 17.48 10.80 -25.67
CA GLY A 54 16.13 10.26 -25.84
C GLY A 54 15.63 9.43 -24.65
N THR A 55 16.41 9.35 -23.56
CA THR A 55 16.02 8.61 -22.36
C THR A 55 15.07 9.42 -21.49
N PHE A 56 14.22 8.72 -20.76
CA PHE A 56 13.20 9.29 -19.90
C PHE A 56 13.44 8.87 -18.45
N THR A 57 13.48 9.84 -17.55
CA THR A 57 13.72 9.61 -16.13
C THR A 57 12.50 10.00 -15.32
N VAL A 58 12.01 9.07 -14.49
CA VAL A 58 10.89 9.31 -13.57
C VAL A 58 11.39 9.21 -12.15
N MET A 59 11.19 10.27 -11.37
CA MET A 59 11.36 10.23 -9.93
C MET A 59 10.01 10.01 -9.26
N ALA A 60 9.89 8.96 -8.45
CA ALA A 60 8.68 8.67 -7.70
C ALA A 60 9.01 8.24 -6.27
N VAL A 61 8.03 8.34 -5.38
CA VAL A 61 8.08 7.77 -4.03
C VAL A 61 7.06 6.66 -3.91
N ILE A 62 7.45 5.53 -3.33
CA ILE A 62 6.61 4.34 -3.18
C ILE A 62 6.67 3.88 -1.72
N PRO A 63 5.54 3.45 -1.12
CA PRO A 63 5.56 2.84 0.20
C PRO A 63 6.47 1.60 0.22
N VAL A 64 7.35 1.49 1.22
CA VAL A 64 8.32 0.37 1.31
C VAL A 64 7.62 -0.99 1.43
N ILE A 65 6.44 -1.04 2.04
CA ILE A 65 5.66 -2.26 2.14
C ILE A 65 5.14 -2.73 0.77
N GLU A 66 4.91 -1.79 -0.16
CA GLU A 66 4.45 -2.03 -1.53
C GLU A 66 5.59 -2.06 -2.55
N SER A 67 6.86 -1.88 -2.14
CA SER A 67 8.00 -1.88 -3.06
C SER A 67 8.61 -3.26 -3.28
N LEU A 68 8.13 -4.30 -2.58
CA LEU A 68 8.60 -5.67 -2.73
C LEU A 68 8.39 -6.18 -4.17
N ASN A 69 9.44 -6.67 -4.82
CA ASN A 69 9.44 -7.06 -6.25
C ASN A 69 9.15 -5.93 -7.25
N PHE A 70 9.17 -4.66 -6.83
CA PHE A 70 8.92 -3.53 -7.74
C PHE A 70 9.88 -3.52 -8.93
N ALA A 71 11.17 -3.79 -8.66
CA ALA A 71 12.18 -3.82 -9.70
C ALA A 71 11.93 -4.92 -10.75
N GLN A 72 11.45 -6.08 -10.30
CA GLN A 72 11.11 -7.20 -11.18
C GLN A 72 9.88 -6.88 -12.02
N ASP A 73 8.85 -6.28 -11.41
CA ASP A 73 7.62 -5.90 -12.10
C ASP A 73 7.87 -4.86 -13.21
N ILE A 74 8.64 -3.83 -12.91
CA ILE A 74 9.01 -2.80 -13.91
C ILE A 74 9.75 -3.46 -15.07
N ARG A 75 10.77 -4.27 -14.80
CA ARG A 75 11.54 -4.96 -15.84
C ARG A 75 10.65 -5.88 -16.67
N LYS A 76 9.74 -6.63 -16.04
CA LYS A 76 8.82 -7.53 -16.74
C LYS A 76 7.86 -6.75 -17.66
N GLN A 77 7.29 -5.64 -17.18
CA GLN A 77 6.32 -4.86 -17.96
C GLN A 77 6.99 -4.11 -19.12
N THR A 78 8.23 -3.67 -18.94
CA THR A 78 9.01 -2.90 -19.93
C THR A 78 9.94 -3.77 -20.77
N SER A 79 9.86 -5.11 -20.67
CA SER A 79 10.78 -6.04 -21.34
C SER A 79 12.27 -5.76 -21.04
N GLY A 80 12.57 -5.22 -19.86
CA GLY A 80 13.91 -4.86 -19.41
C GLY A 80 14.40 -3.48 -19.87
N LEU A 81 13.59 -2.72 -20.62
CA LEU A 81 13.97 -1.41 -21.16
C LEU A 81 13.92 -0.27 -20.12
N ALA A 82 13.36 -0.54 -18.93
CA ALA A 82 13.42 0.37 -17.79
C ALA A 82 14.12 -0.29 -16.60
N CYS A 83 15.03 0.47 -15.98
CA CYS A 83 15.75 0.05 -14.79
C CYS A 83 15.41 0.95 -13.60
N PRO A 84 14.74 0.43 -12.55
CA PRO A 84 14.49 1.19 -11.34
C PRO A 84 15.67 1.07 -10.35
N GLN A 85 16.04 2.19 -9.75
CA GLN A 85 16.93 2.29 -8.61
C GLN A 85 16.12 2.69 -7.38
N LEU A 86 16.14 1.84 -6.35
CA LEU A 86 15.39 2.05 -5.11
C LEU A 86 16.33 2.53 -4.01
N MET A 87 16.03 3.70 -3.44
CA MET A 87 16.77 4.27 -2.31
C MET A 87 15.79 4.68 -1.21
N PHE A 88 16.16 4.47 0.04
CA PHE A 88 15.36 5.00 1.15
C PHE A 88 15.29 6.53 1.07
N SER A 89 14.13 7.11 1.39
CA SER A 89 13.91 8.56 1.33
C SER A 89 13.56 9.13 2.69
N HIS A 90 12.36 8.80 3.20
CA HIS A 90 11.85 9.37 4.44
C HIS A 90 10.71 8.53 5.02
N TRP A 91 10.15 9.01 6.14
CA TRP A 91 8.97 8.48 6.77
C TRP A 91 7.81 9.45 6.59
N GLU A 92 6.65 8.95 6.19
CA GLU A 92 5.43 9.73 6.00
C GLU A 92 4.27 9.04 6.74
N VAL A 93 3.37 9.83 7.32
CA VAL A 93 2.12 9.32 7.87
C VAL A 93 1.16 9.12 6.70
N VAL A 94 0.58 7.93 6.58
CA VAL A 94 -0.50 7.73 5.60
C VAL A 94 -1.77 8.31 6.19
N ASP A 95 -2.41 9.20 5.43
CA ASP A 95 -3.66 9.86 5.82
C ASP A 95 -4.88 8.94 5.61
N ILE A 96 -4.85 7.81 6.32
CA ILE A 96 -5.93 6.83 6.38
C ILE A 96 -5.96 6.29 7.80
N ASP A 97 -7.10 6.47 8.48
CA ASP A 97 -7.34 5.83 9.77
C ASP A 97 -7.49 4.31 9.57
N PRO A 98 -6.63 3.45 10.17
CA PRO A 98 -6.72 2.00 10.04
C PRO A 98 -8.01 1.39 10.64
N TYR A 99 -8.75 2.11 11.47
CA TYR A 99 -9.97 1.60 12.10
C TYR A 99 -11.26 2.21 11.55
N TRP A 100 -11.16 3.05 10.51
CA TRP A 100 -12.33 3.69 9.92
C TRP A 100 -13.35 2.66 9.42
N VAL A 101 -14.60 2.87 9.83
CA VAL A 101 -15.79 2.16 9.38
C VAL A 101 -16.89 3.19 9.16
N PRO A 102 -17.74 3.05 8.12
CA PRO A 102 -18.91 3.90 7.96
C PRO A 102 -19.75 3.87 9.25
N SER A 103 -20.13 5.05 9.74
CA SER A 103 -20.88 5.20 10.99
C SER A 103 -22.14 6.04 10.83
N THR A 104 -22.15 6.91 9.82
CA THR A 104 -23.27 7.80 9.52
C THR A 104 -24.08 7.29 8.32
N GLU A 105 -25.37 7.63 8.28
CA GLU A 105 -26.28 7.24 7.18
C GLU A 105 -25.78 7.74 5.82
N GLU A 106 -25.18 8.92 5.77
CA GLU A 106 -24.57 9.49 4.57
C GLU A 106 -23.36 8.66 4.07
N GLU A 107 -22.48 8.23 4.99
CA GLU A 107 -21.35 7.35 4.64
C GLU A 107 -21.82 5.98 4.17
N TYR A 108 -22.88 5.43 4.78
CA TYR A 108 -23.47 4.16 4.34
C TYR A 108 -24.06 4.25 2.93
N LEU A 109 -24.72 5.35 2.60
CA LEU A 109 -25.24 5.58 1.24
C LEU A 109 -24.10 5.69 0.21
N HIS A 110 -22.95 6.23 0.59
CA HIS A 110 -21.82 6.42 -0.31
C HIS A 110 -20.93 5.16 -0.46
N PHE A 111 -20.67 4.45 0.63
CA PHE A 111 -19.70 3.35 0.70
C PHE A 111 -20.32 1.97 0.96
N GLY A 112 -21.62 1.89 1.25
CA GLY A 112 -22.34 0.68 1.65
C GLY A 112 -22.17 0.29 3.13
N ASP A 113 -22.92 -0.74 3.55
CA ASP A 113 -22.89 -1.30 4.93
C ASP A 113 -21.51 -1.83 5.34
N LYS A 114 -20.73 -2.28 4.36
CA LYS A 114 -19.32 -2.60 4.50
C LYS A 114 -18.63 -1.77 3.43
N ALA A 115 -17.70 -0.89 3.82
CA ALA A 115 -16.85 -0.25 2.84
C ALA A 115 -16.24 -1.35 1.95
N ASP A 116 -16.59 -1.36 0.66
CA ASP A 116 -16.24 -2.45 -0.26
C ASP A 116 -14.71 -2.64 -0.41
N SER A 117 -13.95 -1.62 -0.02
CA SER A 117 -12.49 -1.60 -0.09
C SER A 117 -11.84 -1.94 1.25
N GLN A 118 -10.93 -2.92 1.26
CA GLN A 118 -10.11 -3.22 2.42
C GLN A 118 -9.23 -2.02 2.80
N ASN A 119 -9.24 -1.66 4.08
CA ASN A 119 -8.40 -0.57 4.58
C ASN A 119 -6.92 -0.96 4.57
N ARG A 120 -6.14 -0.37 3.65
CA ARG A 120 -4.70 -0.65 3.52
C ARG A 120 -3.90 -0.31 4.78
N ALA A 121 -4.25 0.76 5.50
CA ALA A 121 -3.54 1.14 6.71
C ALA A 121 -3.67 0.04 7.77
N LYS A 122 -4.87 -0.55 7.88
CA LYS A 122 -5.15 -1.72 8.73
C LYS A 122 -4.34 -2.94 8.31
N LEU A 123 -4.34 -3.29 7.02
CA LEU A 123 -3.56 -4.41 6.49
C LEU A 123 -2.07 -4.30 6.85
N TYR A 124 -1.50 -3.12 6.65
CA TYR A 124 -0.10 -2.88 6.97
C TYR A 124 0.17 -2.98 8.47
N MET A 125 -0.68 -2.39 9.30
CA MET A 125 -0.58 -2.46 10.75
C MET A 125 -0.66 -3.91 11.24
N ASP A 126 -1.65 -4.68 10.79
CA ASP A 126 -1.86 -6.07 11.18
C ASP A 126 -0.71 -6.97 10.73
N SER A 127 -0.15 -6.75 9.53
CA SER A 127 1.02 -7.49 9.05
C SER A 127 2.25 -7.28 9.96
N VAL A 128 2.43 -6.08 10.51
CA VAL A 128 3.51 -5.74 11.43
C VAL A 128 3.23 -6.31 12.80
N ARG A 129 2.00 -6.18 13.32
CA ARG A 129 1.58 -6.72 14.61
C ARG A 129 1.76 -8.24 14.68
N LYS A 130 1.29 -8.98 13.67
CA LYS A 130 1.48 -10.44 13.55
C LYS A 130 2.95 -10.83 13.61
N ARG A 131 3.80 -10.16 12.82
CA ARG A 131 5.25 -10.43 12.81
C ARG A 131 5.93 -10.12 14.14
N LYS A 132 5.38 -9.16 14.89
CA LYS A 132 5.86 -8.78 16.23
C LYS A 132 5.24 -9.62 17.35
N GLY A 133 4.33 -10.55 17.04
CA GLY A 133 3.62 -11.34 18.04
C GLY A 133 2.60 -10.54 18.86
N LEU A 134 2.19 -9.37 18.38
CA LEU A 134 1.15 -8.57 19.01
C LEU A 134 -0.23 -9.10 18.59
N MET A 135 -1.21 -9.01 19.50
CA MET A 135 -2.58 -9.40 19.20
C MET A 135 -3.14 -8.56 18.04
N VAL A 136 -3.83 -9.22 17.11
CA VAL A 136 -4.59 -8.60 16.03
C VAL A 136 -6.05 -8.97 16.21
N GLU A 137 -6.93 -7.98 16.11
CA GLU A 137 -8.38 -8.18 16.15
C GLU A 137 -8.86 -8.78 14.84
N GLU A 138 -8.71 -10.09 14.71
CA GLU A 138 -9.34 -10.85 13.63
C GLU A 138 -10.72 -11.30 14.11
N LYS A 139 -11.77 -10.96 13.34
CA LYS A 139 -13.10 -11.56 13.54
C LYS A 139 -12.99 -13.06 13.22
N LEU A 140 -12.69 -13.87 14.24
CA LEU A 140 -12.57 -15.33 14.12
C LEU A 140 -13.92 -15.99 13.77
N VAL A 141 -15.03 -15.37 14.19
CA VAL A 141 -16.40 -15.82 13.89
C VAL A 141 -17.28 -14.59 13.66
N GLU A 142 -17.95 -14.50 12.51
CA GLU A 142 -18.87 -13.37 12.21
C GLU A 142 -20.11 -13.36 13.12
N HIS A 143 -20.56 -14.55 13.57
CA HIS A 143 -21.68 -14.72 14.49
C HIS A 143 -21.33 -15.76 15.56
N ALA A 144 -20.53 -15.36 16.56
CA ALA A 144 -20.18 -16.24 17.69
C ALA A 144 -21.43 -16.74 18.44
N GLU A 145 -22.48 -15.93 18.48
CA GLU A 145 -23.75 -16.23 19.16
C GLU A 145 -24.56 -17.37 18.51
N LYS A 146 -24.26 -17.75 17.26
CA LYS A 146 -24.96 -18.86 16.57
C LYS A 146 -24.31 -20.23 16.81
N GLN A 147 -23.30 -20.34 17.69
CA GLN A 147 -22.61 -21.59 17.99
C GLN A 147 -23.29 -22.45 19.09
N ARG A 148 -24.53 -22.91 18.82
CA ARG A 148 -25.25 -24.12 19.32
C ARG A 148 -26.73 -23.93 18.98
N THR A 149 -27.47 -24.87 18.38
CA THR A 149 -27.65 -26.28 18.76
C THR A 149 -27.80 -27.20 17.53
N LEU A 150 -26.79 -28.00 17.20
CA LEU A 150 -27.03 -29.26 16.47
C LEU A 150 -27.35 -30.33 17.52
N SER A 151 -28.63 -30.49 17.84
CA SER A 151 -29.10 -31.66 18.57
C SER A 151 -28.81 -32.90 17.72
N LYS A 152 -27.86 -33.73 18.16
CA LYS A 152 -27.69 -35.08 17.60
C LYS A 152 -28.89 -35.91 18.03
N ASN A 153 -29.82 -36.16 17.11
CA ASN A 153 -30.78 -37.24 17.30
C ASN A 153 -30.03 -38.57 17.21
N LYS A 154 -30.21 -39.39 18.24
CA LYS A 154 -29.63 -40.72 18.39
C LYS A 154 -30.43 -41.75 17.60
#